data_AF-A0A0E3JIK6-F1
#
_entry.id   AF-A0A0E3JIK6-F1
#
_cell.length_a   1.000
_cell.length_b   1.000
_cell.length_c   1.000
_cell.angle_alpha   90.00
_cell.angle_beta   90.00
_cell.angle_gamma   90.00
#
_symmetry.space_group_name_H-M   'P 1'
#
loop_
_entity.id
_entity.type
_entity.pdbx_description
1 polymer ?
#
loop_
_entity_poly.entity_id
_entity_poly.type
_entity_poly.pdbx_seq_one_letter_code
_entity_poly.pdbx_strand_id
1 'polypeptide(L)'
;YMYPQNHLSYAGNFLRMMFGTPCEEYKVNPVLERALDRIFILHADHEQNASTSTVRLCGSSGTNPFAAIAAGVACLWGPAHGGANEAALNMLHDIQAQGGVEKIGEFIKQVKDKNSGVKLMGFGHRVYKNYDPRAKLMQETCNEVLAELGLEKDPLFALAKELEKI
;
A
#
# COMPACT_ATOMS: atom_id res chain seq x y z
N TYR A 1 9.52 23.17 2.50
CA TYR A 1 8.60 22.44 1.61
C TYR A 1 9.06 22.68 0.17
N MET A 2 8.87 21.72 -0.73
CA MET A 2 9.30 21.82 -2.13
C MET A 2 8.12 22.14 -3.04
N TYR A 3 8.26 23.14 -3.91
CA TYR A 3 7.24 23.48 -4.92
C TYR A 3 7.27 22.51 -6.11
N PRO A 4 6.14 22.32 -6.82
CA PRO A 4 6.10 21.48 -8.03
C PRO A 4 6.98 22.05 -9.15
N GLN A 5 7.48 21.17 -10.02
CA GLN A 5 8.24 21.53 -11.22
C GLN A 5 7.54 21.01 -12.47
N ASN A 6 7.21 21.91 -13.40
CA ASN A 6 6.40 21.61 -14.59
C ASN A 6 7.06 20.65 -15.59
N HIS A 7 8.38 20.47 -15.53
CA HIS A 7 9.12 19.60 -16.45
C HIS A 7 9.19 18.13 -15.98
N LEU A 8 8.77 17.85 -14.74
CA LEU A 8 8.72 16.50 -14.21
C LEU A 8 7.37 15.84 -14.50
N SER A 9 7.36 14.50 -14.59
CA SER A 9 6.11 13.73 -14.65
C SER A 9 5.30 13.89 -13.36
N TYR A 10 4.05 13.41 -13.36
CA TYR A 10 3.21 13.43 -12.15
C TYR A 10 3.86 12.68 -10.98
N ALA A 11 4.33 11.46 -11.22
CA ALA A 11 5.00 10.63 -10.21
C ALA A 11 6.37 11.18 -9.81
N GLY A 12 7.18 11.61 -10.78
CA GLY A 12 8.51 12.18 -10.52
C GLY A 12 8.43 13.48 -9.72
N ASN A 13 7.44 14.33 -10.02
CA ASN A 13 7.19 15.55 -9.27
C ASN A 13 6.73 15.25 -7.83
N PHE A 14 5.88 14.24 -7.64
CA PHE A 14 5.47 13.80 -6.31
C PHE A 14 6.67 13.31 -5.47
N LEU A 15 7.54 12.46 -6.04
CA LEU A 15 8.77 11.99 -5.38
C LEU A 15 9.68 13.15 -4.97
N ARG A 16 9.90 14.11 -5.88
CA ARG A 16 10.70 15.31 -5.58
C ARG A 16 10.08 16.13 -4.45
N MET A 17 8.76 16.29 -4.43
CA MET A 17 8.09 17.05 -3.37
C MET A 17 8.17 16.35 -2.01
N MET A 18 8.21 15.01 -2.00
CA MET A 18 8.33 14.18 -0.79
C MET A 18 9.75 14.18 -0.21
N PHE A 19 10.77 14.02 -1.06
CA PHE A 19 12.15 13.71 -0.61
C PHE A 19 13.20 14.75 -0.96
N GLY A 20 12.88 15.71 -1.84
CA GLY A 20 13.82 16.77 -2.21
C GLY A 20 14.07 17.75 -1.06
N THR A 21 15.30 18.26 -1.00
CA THR A 21 15.68 19.32 -0.04
C THR A 21 16.27 20.53 -0.79
N PRO A 22 16.34 21.72 -0.17
CA PRO A 22 17.01 22.86 -0.77
C PRO A 22 18.54 22.74 -0.84
N CYS A 23 19.13 21.75 -0.16
CA CYS A 23 20.58 21.62 0.00
C CYS A 23 21.26 21.02 -1.24
N GLU A 24 20.52 20.25 -2.05
CA GLU A 24 21.05 19.57 -3.23
C GLU A 24 19.95 19.30 -4.27
N GLU A 25 20.37 19.03 -5.50
CA GLU A 25 19.45 18.65 -6.57
C GLU A 25 18.96 17.21 -6.37
N TYR A 26 17.65 17.06 -6.15
CA TYR A 26 17.02 15.75 -6.10
C TYR A 26 16.90 15.13 -7.50
N LYS A 27 17.62 14.04 -7.73
CA LYS A 27 17.55 13.26 -8.97
C LYS A 27 16.52 12.16 -8.82
N VAL A 28 15.44 12.25 -9.60
CA VAL A 28 14.40 11.22 -9.62
C VAL A 28 14.97 9.92 -10.18
N ASN A 29 14.89 8.84 -9.40
CA ASN A 29 15.27 7.51 -9.88
C ASN A 29 14.16 6.97 -10.83
N PRO A 30 14.47 6.62 -12.09
CA PRO A 30 13.48 6.15 -13.06
C PRO A 30 12.73 4.87 -12.64
N VAL A 31 13.35 4.00 -11.85
CA VAL A 31 12.70 2.78 -11.32
C VAL A 31 11.68 3.16 -10.26
N LEU A 32 12.05 4.05 -9.32
CA LEU A 32 11.14 4.52 -8.27
C LEU A 32 9.97 5.34 -8.85
N GLU A 33 10.24 6.17 -9.86
CA GLU A 33 9.21 6.93 -10.57
C GLU A 33 8.18 6.00 -11.22
N ARG A 34 8.65 4.97 -11.96
CA ARG A 34 7.77 3.97 -12.58
C ARG A 34 7.01 3.16 -11.55
N ALA A 35 7.64 2.81 -10.44
CA ALA A 35 7.00 2.09 -9.35
C ALA A 35 5.86 2.91 -8.73
N LEU A 36 6.09 4.19 -8.47
CA LEU A 36 5.06 5.08 -7.95
C LEU A 36 3.92 5.30 -8.94
N ASP A 37 4.22 5.46 -10.22
CA ASP A 37 3.21 5.58 -11.27
C ASP A 37 2.31 4.34 -11.34
N ARG A 38 2.90 3.13 -11.26
CA ARG A 38 2.13 1.88 -11.16
C ARG A 38 1.29 1.82 -9.89
N ILE A 39 1.81 2.28 -8.75
CA ILE A 39 1.03 2.35 -7.49
C ILE A 39 -0.19 3.24 -7.67
N PHE A 40 -0.04 4.42 -8.28
CA PHE A 40 -1.16 5.32 -8.57
C PHE A 40 -2.19 4.67 -9.49
N ILE A 41 -1.76 4.03 -10.58
CA ILE A 41 -2.65 3.36 -11.52
C ILE A 41 -3.44 2.23 -10.82
N LEU A 42 -2.78 1.40 -10.01
CA LEU A 42 -3.40 0.24 -9.36
C LEU A 42 -4.38 0.62 -8.23
N HIS A 43 -4.32 1.85 -7.73
CA HIS A 43 -5.21 2.38 -6.69
C HIS A 43 -6.16 3.48 -7.21
N ALA A 44 -6.17 3.76 -8.51
CA ALA A 44 -6.92 4.88 -9.08
C ALA A 44 -8.44 4.76 -8.88
N ASP A 45 -9.00 3.55 -9.05
CA ASP A 45 -10.39 3.25 -8.79
C ASP A 45 -10.56 1.79 -8.39
N HIS A 46 -11.62 1.50 -7.62
CA HIS A 46 -11.99 0.14 -7.27
C HIS A 46 -13.52 0.03 -7.09
N GLU A 47 -14.26 0.53 -8.09
CA GLU A 47 -15.71 0.43 -8.24
C GLU A 47 -16.49 0.94 -7.00
N GLN A 48 -17.57 0.28 -6.56
CA GLN A 48 -18.40 0.74 -5.44
C GLN A 48 -17.88 0.21 -4.10
N ASN A 49 -16.68 0.63 -3.72
CA ASN A 49 -16.16 0.43 -2.37
C ASN A 49 -16.75 1.48 -1.38
N ALA A 50 -16.41 1.35 -0.10
CA ALA A 50 -16.96 2.17 0.98
C ALA A 50 -16.70 3.67 0.74
N SER A 51 -15.46 4.08 0.47
CA SER A 51 -15.13 5.50 0.24
C SER A 51 -15.77 6.05 -1.03
N THR A 52 -15.79 5.29 -2.13
CA THR A 52 -16.47 5.73 -3.37
C THR A 52 -17.97 5.95 -3.12
N SER A 53 -18.60 5.07 -2.36
CA SER A 53 -20.02 5.18 -1.98
C SER A 53 -20.27 6.40 -1.09
N THR A 54 -19.37 6.68 -0.15
CA THR A 54 -19.42 7.88 0.70
C THR A 54 -19.33 9.16 -0.14
N VAL A 55 -18.40 9.24 -1.10
CA VAL A 55 -18.28 10.40 -2.00
C VAL A 55 -19.58 10.61 -2.77
N ARG A 56 -20.16 9.54 -3.33
CA ARG A 56 -21.43 9.60 -4.08
C ARG A 56 -22.60 10.06 -3.22
N LEU A 57 -22.75 9.51 -2.02
CA LEU A 57 -23.83 9.86 -1.10
C LEU A 57 -23.70 11.29 -0.56
N CYS A 58 -22.47 11.75 -0.29
CA CYS A 58 -22.21 13.12 0.10
C CYS A 58 -22.58 14.07 -1.06
N GLY A 59 -22.13 13.75 -2.27
CA GLY A 59 -22.41 14.48 -3.50
C GLY A 59 -23.91 14.60 -3.85
N SER A 60 -24.72 13.57 -3.58
CA SER A 60 -26.15 13.58 -3.96
C SER A 60 -26.98 14.64 -3.21
N SER A 61 -26.46 15.19 -2.12
CA SER A 61 -27.08 16.32 -1.40
C SER A 61 -26.80 17.69 -2.04
N GLY A 62 -25.97 17.75 -3.09
CA GLY A 62 -25.52 19.01 -3.71
C GLY A 62 -24.33 19.65 -3.00
N THR A 63 -23.62 18.91 -2.15
CA THR A 63 -22.43 19.42 -1.45
C THR A 63 -21.30 19.80 -2.42
N ASN A 64 -20.39 20.65 -1.95
CA ASN A 64 -19.21 21.04 -2.70
C ASN A 64 -18.30 19.81 -2.98
N PRO A 65 -17.73 19.66 -4.19
CA PRO A 65 -16.89 18.51 -4.54
C PRO A 65 -15.68 18.32 -3.62
N PHE A 66 -15.05 19.38 -3.12
CA PHE A 66 -13.95 19.28 -2.16
C PHE A 66 -14.40 18.63 -0.85
N ALA A 67 -15.61 18.94 -0.38
CA ALA A 67 -16.19 18.35 0.81
C ALA A 67 -16.53 16.87 0.59
N ALA A 68 -17.04 16.52 -0.60
CA ALA A 68 -17.32 15.12 -0.95
C ALA A 68 -16.03 14.27 -0.98
N ILE A 69 -14.94 14.79 -1.56
CA ILE A 69 -13.64 14.12 -1.55
C ILE A 69 -13.08 13.99 -0.13
N ALA A 70 -13.19 15.03 0.71
CA ALA A 70 -12.77 14.95 2.10
C ALA A 70 -13.50 13.84 2.87
N ALA A 71 -14.82 13.68 2.64
CA ALA A 71 -15.58 12.57 3.21
C ALA A 71 -15.09 11.19 2.71
N GLY A 72 -14.75 11.09 1.42
CA GLY A 72 -14.11 9.90 0.84
C GLY A 72 -12.78 9.54 1.51
N VAL A 73 -11.91 10.53 1.71
CA VAL A 73 -10.61 10.36 2.39
C VAL A 73 -10.81 9.90 3.84
N ALA A 74 -11.74 10.51 4.58
CA ALA A 74 -12.05 10.10 5.95
C ALA A 74 -12.56 8.65 6.01
N CYS A 75 -13.39 8.24 5.06
CA CYS A 75 -13.86 6.86 4.96
C CYS A 75 -12.71 5.89 4.60
N LEU A 76 -11.82 6.29 3.67
CA LEU A 76 -10.65 5.51 3.28
C LEU A 76 -9.69 5.28 4.44
N TRP A 77 -9.54 6.24 5.35
CA TRP A 77 -8.65 6.11 6.50
C TRP A 77 -9.09 5.01 7.51
N GLY A 78 -10.34 4.54 7.44
CA GLY A 78 -10.80 3.45 8.31
C GLY A 78 -9.89 2.20 8.20
N PRO A 79 -9.54 1.53 9.32
CA PRO A 79 -8.61 0.39 9.32
C PRO A 79 -9.13 -0.82 8.52
N ALA A 80 -10.45 -0.94 8.37
CA ALA A 80 -11.10 -1.97 7.57
C ALA A 80 -11.21 -1.62 6.07
N HIS A 81 -10.72 -0.45 5.66
CA HIS A 81 -10.71 0.01 4.27
C HIS A 81 -9.26 0.28 3.83
N GLY A 82 -8.81 1.54 3.79
CA GLY A 82 -7.46 1.92 3.33
C GLY A 82 -6.34 1.66 4.34
N GLY A 83 -6.65 1.45 5.62
CA GLY A 83 -5.66 1.12 6.65
C GLY A 83 -5.09 -0.31 6.57
N ALA A 84 -5.56 -1.14 5.63
CA ALA A 84 -5.13 -2.53 5.51
C ALA A 84 -3.63 -2.66 5.15
N ASN A 85 -3.08 -1.73 4.36
CA ASN A 85 -1.66 -1.74 3.98
C ASN A 85 -0.75 -1.50 5.19
N GLU A 86 -1.08 -0.51 6.01
CA GLU A 86 -0.36 -0.23 7.26
C GLU A 86 -0.46 -1.40 8.22
N ALA A 87 -1.66 -1.99 8.37
CA ALA A 87 -1.85 -3.15 9.24
C ALA A 87 -1.07 -4.38 8.77
N ALA A 88 -0.89 -4.58 7.45
CA ALA A 88 -0.04 -5.64 6.91
C ALA A 88 1.44 -5.42 7.25
N LEU A 89 1.95 -4.19 7.13
CA LEU A 89 3.32 -3.87 7.51
C LEU A 89 3.54 -4.00 9.02
N ASN A 90 2.61 -3.52 9.85
CA ASN A 90 2.69 -3.66 11.30
C ASN A 90 2.70 -5.14 11.72
N MET A 91 1.85 -5.97 11.10
CA MET A 91 1.85 -7.42 11.32
C MET A 91 3.22 -8.04 10.98
N LEU A 92 3.82 -7.67 9.84
CA LEU A 92 5.15 -8.16 9.47
C LEU A 92 6.23 -7.69 10.45
N HIS A 93 6.19 -6.43 10.90
CA HIS A 93 7.11 -5.91 11.90
C HIS A 93 6.99 -6.63 13.25
N ASP A 94 5.77 -6.93 13.69
CA ASP A 94 5.53 -7.67 14.93
C ASP A 94 6.09 -9.09 14.87
N ILE A 95 5.86 -9.80 13.76
CA ILE A 95 6.43 -11.13 13.54
C ILE A 95 7.97 -11.06 13.48
N GLN A 96 8.51 -10.05 12.79
CA GLN A 96 9.95 -9.82 12.70
C GLN A 96 10.57 -9.59 14.08
N ALA A 97 9.93 -8.79 14.94
CA ALA A 97 10.37 -8.51 16.30
C ALA A 97 10.33 -9.76 17.21
N GLN A 98 9.47 -10.74 16.92
CA GLN A 98 9.29 -11.95 17.72
C GLN A 98 10.20 -13.12 17.30
N GLY A 99 10.99 -12.95 16.23
CA GLY A 99 11.90 -13.99 15.71
C GLY A 99 11.83 -14.21 14.20
N GLY A 100 11.05 -13.40 13.47
CA GLY A 100 11.01 -13.41 12.01
C GLY A 100 10.44 -14.71 11.44
N VAL A 101 11.12 -15.26 10.43
CA VAL A 101 10.63 -16.39 9.62
C VAL A 101 10.27 -17.61 10.46
N GLU A 102 11.02 -17.88 11.54
CA GLU A 102 10.76 -19.03 12.43
C GLU A 102 9.40 -18.95 13.14
N LYS A 103 8.86 -17.73 13.32
CA LYS A 103 7.58 -17.49 14.00
C LYS A 103 6.36 -17.56 13.09
N ILE A 104 6.54 -17.65 11.77
CA ILE A 104 5.40 -17.71 10.84
C ILE A 104 4.48 -18.90 11.15
N GLY A 105 5.05 -20.08 11.45
CA GLY A 105 4.26 -21.27 11.76
C GLY A 105 3.38 -21.12 12.99
N GLU A 106 3.85 -20.43 14.03
CA GLU A 106 3.07 -20.10 15.23
C GLU A 106 1.99 -19.06 14.91
N PHE A 107 2.34 -18.03 14.15
CA PHE A 107 1.42 -16.98 13.73
C PHE A 107 0.24 -17.55 12.91
N ILE A 108 0.52 -18.41 11.93
CA ILE A 108 -0.51 -19.05 11.10
C ILE A 108 -1.43 -19.96 11.93
N LYS A 109 -0.91 -20.62 12.98
CA LYS A 109 -1.76 -21.37 13.92
C LYS A 109 -2.73 -20.44 14.65
N GLN A 110 -2.28 -19.28 15.09
CA GLN A 110 -3.14 -18.28 15.74
C GLN A 110 -4.20 -17.74 14.76
N VAL A 111 -3.83 -17.40 13.53
CA VAL A 111 -4.77 -16.95 12.48
C VAL A 111 -5.87 -18.00 12.22
N LYS A 112 -5.53 -19.29 12.26
CA LYS A 112 -6.49 -20.39 12.05
C LYS A 112 -7.35 -20.68 13.28
N ASP A 113 -6.92 -20.27 14.48
CA ASP A 113 -7.69 -20.40 15.71
C ASP A 113 -8.83 -19.37 15.74
N LYS A 114 -10.08 -19.85 15.73
CA LYS A 114 -11.28 -19.02 15.74
C LYS A 114 -11.42 -18.18 17.01
N ASN A 115 -10.70 -18.52 18.08
CA ASN A 115 -10.78 -17.84 19.36
C ASN A 115 -9.68 -16.78 19.55
N SER A 116 -8.67 -16.73 18.68
CA SER A 116 -7.52 -15.82 18.84
C SER A 116 -7.84 -14.36 18.51
N GLY A 117 -8.82 -14.13 17.64
CA GLY A 117 -9.11 -12.81 17.07
C GLY A 117 -8.03 -12.29 16.10
N VAL A 118 -6.94 -13.03 15.88
CA VAL A 118 -5.83 -12.66 15.00
C VAL A 118 -6.24 -12.83 13.54
N LYS A 119 -5.94 -11.83 12.72
CA LYS A 119 -6.22 -11.85 11.28
C LYS A 119 -4.92 -11.75 10.49
N LEU A 120 -4.89 -12.46 9.37
CA LEU A 120 -3.84 -12.32 8.37
C LEU A 120 -4.12 -11.08 7.52
N MET A 121 -3.40 -10.00 7.81
CA MET A 121 -3.57 -8.71 7.14
C MET A 121 -2.88 -8.74 5.77
N GLY A 122 -3.48 -8.08 4.77
CA GLY A 122 -2.98 -8.08 3.39
C GLY A 122 -3.35 -9.33 2.57
N PHE A 123 -4.09 -10.29 3.15
CA PHE A 123 -4.55 -11.50 2.45
C PHE A 123 -6.08 -11.56 2.36
N GLY A 124 -6.56 -12.10 1.24
CA GLY A 124 -7.97 -12.18 0.93
C GLY A 124 -8.54 -10.87 0.38
N HIS A 125 -9.60 -10.98 -0.40
CA HIS A 125 -10.24 -9.81 -1.01
C HIS A 125 -11.76 -10.02 -1.02
N ARG A 126 -12.53 -8.98 -0.70
CA ARG A 126 -14.01 -9.09 -0.67
C ARG A 126 -14.59 -9.42 -2.04
N VAL A 127 -13.93 -8.95 -3.12
CA VAL A 127 -14.40 -9.11 -4.51
C VAL A 127 -13.68 -10.26 -5.22
N TYR A 128 -12.37 -10.43 -4.99
CA TYR A 128 -11.56 -11.40 -5.72
C TYR A 128 -11.48 -12.69 -4.93
N LYS A 129 -12.05 -13.78 -5.46
CA LYS A 129 -12.11 -15.09 -4.78
C LYS A 129 -10.81 -15.88 -4.88
N ASN A 130 -10.12 -15.77 -6.02
CA ASN A 130 -8.98 -16.63 -6.35
C ASN A 130 -7.65 -15.87 -6.31
N TYR A 131 -7.61 -14.68 -6.90
CA TYR A 131 -6.39 -13.88 -7.01
C TYR A 131 -6.74 -12.42 -7.31
N ASP A 132 -6.01 -11.48 -6.71
CA ASP A 132 -6.11 -10.07 -7.06
C ASP A 132 -5.21 -9.75 -8.27
N PRO A 133 -5.77 -9.42 -9.45
CA PRO A 133 -4.98 -9.19 -10.66
C PRO A 133 -3.97 -8.04 -10.51
N ARG A 134 -4.17 -7.12 -9.56
CA ARG A 134 -3.25 -6.01 -9.27
C ARG A 134 -1.99 -6.48 -8.55
N ALA A 135 -2.09 -7.54 -7.75
CA ALA A 135 -0.98 -8.06 -6.96
C ALA A 135 0.17 -8.53 -7.83
N LYS A 136 -0.10 -9.02 -9.05
CA LYS A 136 0.93 -9.52 -9.97
C LYS A 136 1.89 -8.41 -10.38
N LEU A 137 1.33 -7.33 -10.92
CA LEU A 137 2.11 -6.17 -11.34
C LEU A 137 2.80 -5.51 -10.13
N MET A 138 2.15 -5.51 -8.97
CA MET A 138 2.75 -4.97 -7.74
C MET A 138 3.95 -5.82 -7.28
N GLN A 139 3.86 -7.15 -7.38
CA GLN A 139 4.95 -8.06 -7.03
C GLN A 139 6.15 -7.89 -7.98
N GLU A 140 5.90 -7.78 -9.30
CA GLU A 140 6.93 -7.46 -10.29
C GLU A 140 7.62 -6.13 -9.96
N THR A 141 6.82 -5.08 -9.69
CA THR A 141 7.31 -3.76 -9.30
C THR A 141 8.12 -3.79 -8.00
N CYS A 142 7.69 -4.57 -7.01
CA CYS A 142 8.41 -4.74 -5.75
C CYS A 142 9.79 -5.34 -5.97
N ASN A 143 9.92 -6.38 -6.79
CA ASN A 143 11.22 -6.98 -7.10
C ASN A 143 12.13 -6.00 -7.87
N GLU A 144 11.61 -5.24 -8.83
CA GLU A 144 12.37 -4.21 -9.56
C GLU A 144 12.95 -3.15 -8.60
N VAL A 145 12.14 -2.64 -7.66
CA VAL A 145 12.56 -1.63 -6.68
C VAL A 145 13.60 -2.18 -5.71
N LEU A 146 13.43 -3.40 -5.21
CA LEU A 146 14.37 -4.00 -4.27
C LEU A 146 15.73 -4.27 -4.92
N ALA A 147 15.75 -4.69 -6.18
CA ALA A 147 16.97 -4.86 -6.95
C ALA A 147 17.69 -3.51 -7.14
N GLU A 148 16.97 -2.47 -7.55
CA GLU A 148 17.52 -1.12 -7.75
C GLU A 148 18.13 -0.54 -6.47
N LEU A 149 17.48 -0.76 -5.32
CA LEU A 149 17.94 -0.27 -4.03
C LEU A 149 18.96 -1.18 -3.34
N GLY A 150 19.27 -2.35 -3.90
CA GLY A 150 20.15 -3.34 -3.27
C GLY A 150 19.58 -3.95 -1.99
N LEU A 151 18.25 -3.98 -1.85
CA LEU A 151 17.51 -4.42 -0.67
C LEU A 151 16.94 -5.85 -0.81
N GLU A 152 17.50 -6.66 -1.71
CA GLU A 152 17.03 -8.03 -1.96
C GLU A 152 17.10 -8.95 -0.73
N LYS A 153 17.99 -8.62 0.22
CA LYS A 153 18.20 -9.32 1.49
C LYS A 153 17.49 -8.67 2.67
N ASP A 154 16.57 -7.75 2.42
CA ASP A 154 15.80 -7.11 3.47
C ASP A 154 15.04 -8.18 4.30
N PRO A 155 15.24 -8.23 5.63
CA PRO A 155 14.62 -9.27 6.47
C PRO A 155 13.09 -9.23 6.46
N LEU A 156 12.49 -8.04 6.40
CA LEU A 156 11.05 -7.87 6.36
C LEU A 156 10.48 -8.40 5.04
N PHE A 157 11.20 -8.20 3.94
CA PHE A 157 10.83 -8.75 2.64
C PHE A 157 10.99 -10.27 2.57
N ALA A 158 12.08 -10.82 3.12
CA ALA A 158 12.24 -12.27 3.23
C ALA A 158 11.09 -12.90 4.01
N LEU A 159 10.70 -12.28 5.13
CA LEU A 159 9.53 -12.66 5.91
C LEU A 159 8.23 -12.58 5.10
N ALA A 160 7.99 -11.48 4.39
CA ALA A 160 6.81 -11.32 3.54
C ALA A 160 6.72 -12.41 2.45
N LYS A 161 7.84 -12.73 1.80
CA LYS A 161 7.92 -13.80 0.79
C LYS A 161 7.66 -15.19 1.35
N GLU A 162 8.17 -15.50 2.53
CA GLU A 162 7.89 -16.79 3.18
C GLU A 162 6.44 -16.88 3.64
N LEU A 163 5.86 -15.78 4.12
CA LEU A 163 4.44 -15.73 4.49
C LEU A 163 3.53 -15.89 3.26
N GLU A 164 3.88 -15.33 2.10
CA GLU A 164 3.13 -15.47 0.85
C GLU A 164 3.05 -16.92 0.34
N LYS A 165 4.07 -17.74 0.62
CA LYS A 165 4.14 -19.14 0.15
C LYS A 165 3.24 -20.11 0.93
N ILE A 166 2.82 -19.75 2.14
CA ILE A 166 2.09 -20.62 3.08
C ILE A 166 0.58 -20.51 2.88
#